data_AF-A0A7R9MIT3-F1
#
_entry.id   AF-A0A7R9MIT3-F1
#
_cell.length_a   1.000
_cell.length_b   1.000
_cell.length_c   1.000
_cell.angle_alpha   90.00
_cell.angle_beta   90.00
_cell.angle_gamma   90.00
#
_symmetry.space_group_name_H-M   'P 1'
#
loop_
_entity.id
_entity.type
_entity.pdbx_description
1 polymer ?
#
loop_
_entity_poly.entity_id
_entity_poly.type
_entity_poly.pdbx_seq_one_letter_code
_entity_poly.pdbx_strand_id
1 'polypeptide(L)'
;DLTEPIISRFDVICVVRDQVDPYADEQLAKFVVRSHIKHHPNVTDDDLQRVRDADTADVIDKENASQSEDIIENLDIEPIPQELLRKYIVYARDRVRPKLAKFDQDKVSKLYSELRRESLLTGSIPITVRHIESIIRCSESHARMHLRDAVGDQDVNLAIQVVLESFIDTQKFSVRKSMTKTFSRYFQRSNTELLFTILRQMVHEELSLMRNRMTAGAHIEKVEVNEKDFAAKTRQLDIQHLRAFYDSRAFAIQNYTYDPVKKVIVQKF
;
A
#
# COMPACT_ATOMS: atom_id res chain seq x y z
N ASP A 1 15.40 -15.86 20.80
CA ASP A 1 15.64 -15.97 19.35
C ASP A 1 14.85 -17.10 18.73
N LEU A 2 14.13 -16.83 17.64
CA LEU A 2 13.57 -17.88 16.79
C LEU A 2 14.69 -18.55 16.00
N THR A 3 14.64 -19.88 15.87
CA THR A 3 15.64 -20.61 15.09
C THR A 3 15.33 -20.55 13.60
N GLU A 4 16.36 -20.57 12.77
CA GLU A 4 16.26 -20.52 11.30
C GLU A 4 15.32 -21.61 10.71
N PRO A 5 15.28 -22.86 11.22
CA PRO A 5 14.34 -23.87 10.73
C PRO A 5 12.87 -23.53 11.00
N ILE A 6 12.58 -22.77 12.06
CA ILE A 6 11.22 -22.32 12.39
C ILE A 6 10.81 -21.22 11.40
N ILE A 7 11.68 -20.23 11.18
CA ILE A 7 11.41 -19.11 10.24
C ILE A 7 11.18 -19.65 8.83
N SER A 8 11.97 -20.64 8.42
CA SER A 8 11.79 -21.28 7.13
C SER A 8 10.39 -21.89 6.95
N ARG A 9 9.63 -22.24 8.00
CA ARG A 9 8.30 -22.88 7.86
C ARG A 9 7.17 -21.91 7.51
N PHE A 10 7.44 -20.61 7.53
CA PHE A 10 6.46 -19.59 7.17
C PHE A 10 6.57 -19.22 5.69
N ASP A 11 5.41 -19.07 5.04
CA ASP A 11 5.36 -18.72 3.63
C ASP A 11 5.52 -17.20 3.41
N VAL A 12 4.93 -16.39 4.30
CA VAL A 12 4.94 -14.93 4.27
C VAL A 12 5.31 -14.41 5.66
N ILE A 13 6.28 -13.51 5.69
CA ILE A 13 6.76 -12.79 6.88
C ILE A 13 6.45 -11.31 6.69
N CYS A 14 5.57 -10.77 7.53
CA CYS A 14 5.23 -9.35 7.53
C CYS A 14 5.97 -8.65 8.68
N VAL A 15 6.78 -7.65 8.35
CA VAL A 15 7.49 -6.84 9.36
C VAL A 15 6.72 -5.55 9.57
N VAL A 16 6.00 -5.45 10.68
CA VAL A 16 5.34 -4.20 11.09
C VAL A 16 6.40 -3.25 11.62
N ARG A 17 6.50 -2.06 11.03
CA ARG A 17 7.41 -0.99 11.46
C ARG A 17 6.61 0.21 11.86
N ASP A 18 7.03 0.85 12.94
CA ASP A 18 6.53 2.15 13.35
C ASP A 18 7.37 3.24 12.67
N GLN A 19 6.73 4.06 11.83
CA GLN A 19 7.35 5.21 11.16
C GLN A 19 6.50 6.43 11.45
N VAL A 20 7.12 7.50 11.94
CA VAL A 20 6.43 8.75 12.24
C VAL A 20 6.06 9.44 10.93
N ASP A 21 4.77 9.44 10.61
CA ASP A 21 4.18 10.15 9.47
C ASP A 21 3.00 11.00 10.00
N PRO A 22 3.15 12.34 10.08
CA PRO A 22 2.12 13.21 10.66
C PRO A 22 0.73 13.03 10.04
N TYR A 23 0.67 12.76 8.73
CA TYR A 23 -0.61 12.62 8.02
C TYR A 23 -1.29 11.27 8.31
N ALA A 24 -0.51 10.19 8.42
CA ALA A 24 -1.03 8.88 8.80
C ALA A 24 -1.45 8.87 10.28
N ASP A 25 -0.67 9.53 11.14
CA ASP A 25 -0.94 9.67 12.57
C ASP A 25 -2.24 10.45 12.84
N GLU A 26 -2.47 11.55 12.12
CA GLU A 26 -3.71 12.32 12.23
C GLU A 26 -4.93 11.50 11.80
N GLN A 27 -4.85 10.79 10.68
CA GLN A 27 -5.93 9.91 10.22
C GLN A 27 -6.21 8.78 11.21
N LEU A 28 -5.16 8.15 11.75
CA LEU A 28 -5.30 7.10 12.75
C LEU A 28 -5.94 7.66 14.03
N ALA A 29 -5.51 8.83 14.49
CA ALA A 29 -6.09 9.50 15.65
C ALA A 29 -7.57 9.84 15.44
N LYS A 30 -7.91 10.44 14.30
CA LYS A 30 -9.32 10.71 13.91
C LYS A 30 -10.14 9.43 13.91
N PHE A 31 -9.63 8.36 13.30
CA PHE A 31 -10.31 7.07 13.26
C PHE A 31 -10.56 6.48 14.65
N VAL A 32 -9.54 6.48 15.52
CA VAL A 32 -9.64 5.96 16.89
C VAL A 32 -10.63 6.77 17.73
N VAL A 33 -10.55 8.11 17.69
CA VAL A 33 -11.47 8.99 18.41
C VAL A 33 -12.90 8.79 17.92
N ARG A 34 -13.13 8.75 16.60
CA ARG A 34 -14.45 8.49 16.01
C ARG A 34 -14.98 7.13 16.43
N SER A 35 -14.14 6.09 16.45
CA SER A 35 -14.54 4.75 16.90
C SER A 35 -14.95 4.75 18.37
N HIS A 36 -14.19 5.42 19.25
CA HIS A 36 -14.55 5.55 20.66
C HIS A 36 -15.86 6.30 20.88
N ILE A 37 -16.12 7.37 20.12
CA ILE A 37 -17.39 8.08 20.17
C ILE A 37 -18.52 7.16 19.75
N LYS A 38 -18.41 6.42 18.63
CA LYS A 38 -19.49 5.56 18.11
C LYS A 38 -19.88 4.41 19.04
N HIS A 39 -18.93 3.85 19.80
CA HIS A 39 -19.16 2.66 20.62
C HIS A 39 -19.39 2.95 22.11
N HIS A 40 -19.50 4.22 22.50
CA HIS A 40 -19.73 4.56 23.90
C HIS A 40 -21.20 4.27 24.29
N PRO A 41 -21.48 3.65 25.46
CA PRO A 41 -22.82 3.18 25.82
C PRO A 41 -23.87 4.30 26.00
N ASN A 42 -23.42 5.53 26.29
CA ASN A 42 -24.28 6.70 26.49
C ASN A 42 -24.32 7.66 25.29
N VAL A 43 -24.03 7.16 24.09
CA VAL A 43 -24.02 7.98 22.87
C VAL A 43 -25.44 8.41 22.52
N THR A 44 -25.61 9.70 22.29
CA THR A 44 -26.88 10.24 21.79
C THR A 44 -26.88 10.23 20.27
N ASP A 45 -28.06 10.16 19.64
CA ASP A 45 -28.21 10.31 18.19
C ASP A 45 -27.61 11.64 17.68
N ASP A 46 -27.61 12.70 18.51
CA ASP A 46 -26.96 13.98 18.20
C ASP A 46 -25.43 13.86 18.12
N ASP A 47 -24.81 13.03 18.97
CA ASP A 47 -23.36 12.78 18.94
C ASP A 47 -22.98 11.96 17.69
N LEU A 48 -23.81 11.00 17.31
CA LEU A 48 -23.66 10.24 16.07
C LEU A 48 -23.83 11.12 14.83
N GLN A 49 -24.80 12.04 14.86
CA GLN A 49 -25.05 12.97 13.77
C GLN A 49 -23.86 13.94 13.61
N ARG A 50 -23.29 14.47 14.69
CA ARG A 50 -22.09 15.32 14.64
C ARG A 50 -20.88 14.61 14.03
N VAL A 51 -20.70 13.32 14.33
CA VAL A 51 -19.61 12.53 13.73
C VAL A 51 -19.84 12.33 12.24
N ARG A 52 -21.09 12.06 11.81
CA ARG A 52 -21.46 11.94 10.40
C ARG A 52 -21.31 13.27 9.64
N ASP A 53 -21.74 14.36 10.25
CA ASP A 53 -21.66 15.69 9.65
C ASP A 53 -20.20 16.13 9.48
N ALA A 54 -19.33 15.81 10.45
CA ALA A 54 -17.88 15.99 10.33
C ALA A 54 -17.27 15.13 9.21
N ASP A 55 -17.75 13.90 9.02
CA ASP A 55 -17.32 13.04 7.90
C ASP A 55 -17.69 13.67 6.54
N THR A 56 -18.85 14.32 6.40
CA THR A 56 -19.24 15.05 5.17
C THR A 56 -18.52 16.39 4.96
N ALA A 57 -18.04 17.05 6.03
CA ALA A 57 -17.35 18.34 5.91
C ALA A 57 -15.91 18.19 5.38
N ASP A 58 -15.26 17.04 5.63
CA ASP A 58 -13.96 16.68 5.04
C ASP A 58 -14.08 16.37 3.51
N VAL A 59 -15.30 16.13 3.00
CA VAL A 59 -15.59 15.90 1.58
C VAL A 59 -16.03 17.22 0.94
N ILE A 60 -15.05 17.99 0.44
CA ILE A 60 -15.31 19.10 -0.49
C ILE A 60 -15.81 18.49 -1.80
N ASP A 61 -17.11 18.19 -1.86
CA ASP A 61 -17.99 18.34 -3.04
C ASP A 61 -19.37 17.77 -2.70
N LYS A 62 -20.23 18.68 -2.25
CA LYS A 62 -21.68 18.45 -2.18
C LYS A 62 -22.21 18.36 -3.59
N GLU A 63 -22.66 17.18 -4.04
CA GLU A 63 -23.83 17.09 -4.93
C GLU A 63 -24.44 15.70 -5.16
N ASN A 64 -23.86 14.59 -4.65
CA ASN A 64 -24.47 13.25 -4.84
C ASN A 64 -24.68 12.46 -3.53
N ALA A 65 -25.10 13.13 -2.45
CA ALA A 65 -25.37 12.50 -1.16
C ALA A 65 -26.83 12.05 -1.04
N SER A 66 -27.22 11.01 -1.80
CA SER A 66 -28.46 10.30 -1.54
C SER A 66 -28.18 8.81 -1.65
N GLN A 67 -28.06 8.19 -0.47
CA GLN A 67 -27.80 6.76 -0.21
C GLN A 67 -26.31 6.38 -0.10
N SER A 68 -25.78 6.34 1.12
CA SER A 68 -24.72 5.40 1.47
C SER A 68 -24.68 5.15 2.98
N GLU A 69 -25.11 3.94 3.34
CA GLU A 69 -24.70 3.27 4.56
C GLU A 69 -23.19 2.92 4.40
N ASP A 70 -22.46 2.98 5.51
CA ASP A 70 -21.08 2.53 5.70
C ASP A 70 -19.92 3.44 5.19
N ILE A 71 -19.33 4.11 6.18
CA ILE A 71 -18.18 5.03 6.13
C ILE A 71 -16.87 4.24 5.91
N ILE A 72 -16.70 3.64 4.73
CA ILE A 72 -15.40 3.20 4.19
C ILE A 72 -15.26 3.69 2.73
N GLU A 73 -15.66 4.93 2.45
CA GLU A 73 -15.29 5.59 1.19
C GLU A 73 -13.86 6.14 1.28
N ASN A 74 -12.84 5.28 1.14
CA ASN A 74 -11.44 5.71 1.00
C ASN A 74 -10.64 4.93 -0.07
N LEU A 75 -11.28 3.97 -0.73
CA LEU A 75 -11.06 3.58 -2.12
C LEU A 75 -12.48 3.40 -2.71
N ASP A 76 -12.68 3.42 -4.02
CA ASP A 76 -13.97 3.16 -4.67
C ASP A 76 -14.44 1.69 -4.49
N ILE A 77 -14.40 1.16 -3.26
CA ILE A 77 -14.62 -0.22 -2.89
C ILE A 77 -15.76 -0.22 -1.88
N GLU A 78 -16.95 -0.55 -2.37
CA GLU A 78 -18.10 -0.83 -1.52
C GLU A 78 -17.74 -1.93 -0.51
N PRO A 79 -17.91 -1.70 0.81
CA PRO A 79 -17.51 -2.65 1.82
C PRO A 79 -18.35 -3.92 1.71
N ILE A 80 -17.70 -5.08 1.64
CA ILE A 80 -18.38 -6.37 1.51
C ILE A 80 -19.02 -6.72 2.87
N PRO A 81 -20.34 -6.98 2.94
CA PRO A 81 -20.99 -7.40 4.17
C PRO A 81 -20.37 -8.69 4.75
N GLN A 82 -20.18 -8.72 6.07
CA GLN A 82 -19.49 -9.82 6.75
C GLN A 82 -20.12 -11.19 6.49
N GLU A 83 -21.46 -11.26 6.43
CA GLU A 83 -22.20 -12.49 6.16
C GLU A 83 -21.96 -13.02 4.75
N LEU A 84 -21.84 -12.13 3.76
CA LEU A 84 -21.53 -12.50 2.39
C LEU A 84 -20.09 -13.03 2.30
N LEU A 85 -19.13 -12.33 2.90
CA LEU A 85 -17.72 -12.72 2.90
C LEU A 85 -17.53 -14.11 3.53
N ARG A 86 -18.19 -14.40 4.66
CA ARG A 86 -18.16 -15.73 5.30
C ARG A 86 -18.66 -16.83 4.36
N LYS A 87 -19.81 -16.63 3.73
CA LYS A 87 -20.39 -17.59 2.78
C LYS A 87 -19.49 -17.77 1.55
N TYR A 88 -18.89 -16.69 1.08
CA TYR A 88 -17.97 -16.69 -0.06
C TYR A 88 -16.73 -17.54 0.21
N ILE A 89 -16.07 -17.35 1.36
CA ILE A 89 -14.88 -18.12 1.74
C ILE A 89 -15.18 -19.62 1.83
N VAL A 90 -16.31 -19.99 2.45
CA VAL A 90 -16.75 -21.40 2.54
C VAL A 90 -16.99 -21.98 1.15
N TYR A 91 -17.72 -21.26 0.29
CA TYR A 91 -17.98 -21.68 -1.08
C TYR A 91 -16.70 -21.89 -1.88
N ALA A 92 -15.79 -20.91 -1.85
CA ALA A 92 -14.52 -20.94 -2.58
C ALA A 92 -13.62 -22.10 -2.12
N ARG A 93 -13.58 -22.37 -0.80
CA ARG A 93 -12.79 -23.47 -0.24
C ARG A 93 -13.33 -24.84 -0.65
N ASP A 94 -14.65 -25.01 -0.63
CA ASP A 94 -15.25 -26.33 -0.80
C ASP A 94 -15.40 -26.70 -2.28
N ARG A 95 -15.69 -25.73 -3.17
CA ARG A 95 -15.98 -25.99 -4.59
C ARG A 95 -14.82 -25.74 -5.55
N VAL A 96 -13.86 -24.88 -5.22
CA VAL A 96 -12.81 -24.46 -6.17
C VAL A 96 -11.46 -25.07 -5.81
N ARG A 97 -10.92 -25.87 -6.73
CA ARG A 97 -9.61 -26.51 -6.60
C ARG A 97 -8.75 -26.17 -7.84
N PRO A 98 -8.06 -25.02 -7.81
CA PRO A 98 -7.31 -24.53 -8.96
C PRO A 98 -6.24 -25.52 -9.41
N LYS A 99 -6.08 -25.69 -10.72
CA LYS A 99 -5.04 -26.52 -11.33
C LYS A 99 -3.95 -25.65 -11.98
N LEU A 100 -2.71 -26.14 -11.96
CA LEU A 100 -1.53 -25.48 -12.51
C LEU A 100 -1.34 -25.71 -14.02
N ALA A 101 -2.43 -25.78 -14.80
CA ALA A 101 -2.38 -26.22 -16.19
C ALA A 101 -1.60 -25.28 -17.14
N LYS A 102 -1.56 -23.98 -16.83
CA LYS A 102 -0.87 -22.94 -17.62
C LYS A 102 0.21 -22.22 -16.79
N PHE A 103 0.87 -22.94 -15.90
CA PHE A 103 1.89 -22.35 -15.02
C PHE A 103 3.22 -22.19 -15.77
N ASP A 104 3.71 -20.95 -15.87
CA ASP A 104 5.02 -20.64 -16.44
C ASP A 104 6.15 -21.07 -15.49
N GLN A 105 6.58 -22.34 -15.64
CA GLN A 105 7.66 -22.95 -14.85
C GLN A 105 9.00 -22.25 -15.07
N ASP A 106 9.27 -21.79 -16.29
CA ASP A 106 10.54 -21.17 -16.66
C ASP A 106 10.71 -19.83 -15.95
N LYS A 107 9.64 -19.06 -15.83
CA LYS A 107 9.64 -17.78 -15.12
C LYS A 107 9.98 -17.93 -13.64
N VAL A 108 9.40 -18.92 -12.97
CA VAL A 108 9.67 -19.17 -11.54
C VAL A 108 11.07 -19.74 -11.33
N SER A 109 11.55 -20.61 -12.24
CA SER A 109 12.92 -21.13 -12.21
C SER A 109 13.97 -20.01 -12.37
N LYS A 110 13.75 -19.10 -13.32
CA LYS A 110 14.60 -17.92 -13.53
C LYS A 110 14.61 -17.00 -12.31
N LEU A 111 13.43 -16.72 -11.75
CA LEU A 111 13.31 -15.91 -10.54
C LEU A 111 14.08 -16.53 -9.38
N TYR A 112 13.89 -17.83 -9.12
CA TYR A 112 14.58 -18.51 -8.02
C TYR A 112 16.11 -18.46 -8.19
N SER A 113 16.60 -18.69 -9.40
CA SER A 113 18.03 -18.65 -9.71
C SER A 113 18.62 -17.25 -9.45
N GLU A 114 17.93 -16.20 -9.89
CA GLU A 114 18.32 -14.81 -9.66
C GLU A 114 18.29 -14.45 -8.16
N LEU A 115 17.19 -14.79 -7.47
CA LEU A 115 16.99 -14.47 -6.07
C LEU A 115 18.00 -15.21 -5.17
N ARG A 116 18.32 -16.46 -5.49
CA ARG A 116 19.36 -17.24 -4.80
C ARG A 116 20.74 -16.63 -5.00
N ARG A 117 21.06 -16.17 -6.21
CA ARG A 117 22.35 -15.52 -6.51
C ARG A 117 22.50 -14.21 -5.73
N GLU A 118 21.51 -13.33 -5.77
CA GLU A 118 21.54 -12.05 -5.04
C GLU A 118 21.60 -12.26 -3.52
N SER A 119 20.91 -13.28 -3.02
CA SER A 119 20.94 -13.61 -1.59
C SER A 119 22.33 -14.07 -1.11
N LEU A 120 22.99 -14.93 -1.88
CA LEU A 120 24.35 -15.39 -1.59
C LEU A 120 25.37 -14.24 -1.61
N LEU A 121 25.28 -13.34 -2.59
CA LEU A 121 26.18 -12.19 -2.69
C LEU A 121 26.08 -11.26 -1.49
N THR A 122 24.87 -11.15 -0.92
CA THR A 122 24.58 -10.16 0.11
C THR A 122 24.68 -10.72 1.54
N GLY A 123 24.86 -12.04 1.68
CA GLY A 123 24.85 -12.71 2.98
C GLY A 123 23.50 -12.61 3.70
N SER A 124 22.40 -12.58 2.93
CA SER A 124 21.05 -12.61 3.46
C SER A 124 20.60 -14.02 3.83
N ILE A 125 19.40 -14.13 4.43
CA ILE A 125 18.75 -15.42 4.73
C ILE A 125 18.69 -16.27 3.46
N PRO A 126 19.18 -17.52 3.48
CA PRO A 126 19.27 -18.35 2.29
C PRO A 126 17.88 -18.71 1.76
N ILE A 127 17.76 -18.73 0.44
CA ILE A 127 16.51 -19.02 -0.25
C ILE A 127 16.39 -20.52 -0.48
N THR A 128 15.28 -21.06 -0.01
CA THR A 128 14.99 -22.50 -0.08
C THR A 128 13.92 -22.77 -1.13
N VAL A 129 13.79 -24.05 -1.49
CA VAL A 129 12.74 -24.54 -2.39
C VAL A 129 11.34 -24.23 -1.85
N ARG A 130 11.20 -24.06 -0.53
CA ARG A 130 9.92 -23.70 0.09
C ARG A 130 9.41 -22.34 -0.36
N HIS A 131 10.26 -21.36 -0.67
CA HIS A 131 9.79 -20.08 -1.20
C HIS A 131 9.10 -20.26 -2.57
N ILE A 132 9.52 -21.23 -3.38
CA ILE A 132 8.83 -21.59 -4.63
C ILE A 132 7.47 -22.22 -4.32
N GLU A 133 7.41 -23.13 -3.35
CA GLU A 133 6.14 -23.70 -2.90
C GLU A 133 5.19 -22.61 -2.38
N SER A 134 5.70 -21.61 -1.66
CA SER A 134 4.92 -20.45 -1.20
C SER A 134 4.32 -19.69 -2.39
N ILE A 135 5.10 -19.44 -3.44
CA ILE A 135 4.60 -18.77 -4.65
C ILE A 135 3.44 -19.58 -5.26
N ILE A 136 3.60 -20.91 -5.39
CA ILE A 136 2.55 -21.78 -5.94
C ILE A 136 1.28 -21.72 -5.07
N ARG A 137 1.40 -21.84 -3.74
CA ARG A 137 0.26 -21.76 -2.80
C ARG A 137 -0.43 -20.39 -2.84
N CYS A 138 0.34 -19.31 -2.94
CA CYS A 138 -0.21 -17.96 -3.08
C CYS A 138 -0.94 -17.79 -4.42
N SER A 139 -0.42 -18.31 -5.52
CA SER A 139 -1.09 -18.27 -6.83
C SER A 139 -2.39 -19.06 -6.85
N GLU A 140 -2.41 -20.26 -6.27
CA GLU A 140 -3.64 -21.05 -6.12
C GLU A 140 -4.65 -20.35 -5.21
N SER A 141 -4.19 -19.72 -4.12
CA SER A 141 -5.06 -18.96 -3.22
C SER A 141 -5.69 -17.77 -3.92
N HIS A 142 -4.93 -17.05 -4.76
CA HIS A 142 -5.47 -15.95 -5.56
C HIS A 142 -6.47 -16.45 -6.61
N ALA A 143 -6.17 -17.54 -7.34
CA ALA A 143 -7.13 -18.15 -8.25
C ALA A 143 -8.43 -18.58 -7.53
N ARG A 144 -8.32 -19.13 -6.31
CA ARG A 144 -9.46 -19.48 -5.46
C ARG A 144 -10.27 -18.26 -5.04
N MET A 145 -9.62 -17.12 -4.74
CA MET A 145 -10.31 -15.86 -4.46
C MET A 145 -11.14 -15.34 -5.64
N HIS A 146 -10.75 -15.68 -6.88
CA HIS A 146 -11.49 -15.35 -8.11
C HIS A 146 -12.43 -16.47 -8.58
N LEU A 147 -12.60 -17.53 -7.79
CA LEU A 147 -13.35 -18.74 -8.16
C LEU A 147 -12.90 -19.38 -9.48
N ARG A 148 -11.61 -19.24 -9.84
CA ARG A 148 -11.04 -19.81 -11.07
C ARG A 148 -10.50 -21.22 -10.82
N ASP A 149 -10.82 -22.14 -11.72
CA ASP A 149 -10.36 -23.53 -11.68
C ASP A 149 -8.93 -23.73 -12.21
N ALA A 150 -8.32 -22.68 -12.77
CA ALA A 150 -6.95 -22.72 -13.28
C ALA A 150 -6.20 -21.45 -12.89
N VAL A 151 -4.93 -21.63 -12.54
CA VAL A 151 -4.00 -20.54 -12.25
C VAL A 151 -3.59 -19.87 -13.58
N GLY A 152 -3.70 -18.55 -13.63
CA GLY A 152 -3.25 -17.72 -14.75
C GLY A 152 -1.98 -16.93 -14.43
N ASP A 153 -1.39 -16.30 -15.45
CA ASP A 153 -0.14 -15.54 -15.30
C ASP A 153 -0.25 -14.37 -14.32
N GLN A 154 -1.43 -13.77 -14.21
CA GLN A 154 -1.71 -12.69 -13.26
C GLN A 154 -1.57 -13.16 -11.80
N ASP A 155 -1.99 -14.39 -11.51
CA ASP A 155 -1.89 -14.97 -10.15
C ASP A 155 -0.44 -15.27 -9.78
N VAL A 156 0.34 -15.70 -10.77
CA VAL A 156 1.77 -15.95 -10.61
C VAL A 156 2.52 -14.65 -10.39
N ASN A 157 2.22 -13.60 -11.16
CA ASN A 157 2.81 -12.27 -10.97
C ASN A 157 2.53 -11.72 -9.57
N LEU A 158 1.28 -11.78 -9.12
CA LEU A 158 0.90 -11.29 -7.79
C LEU A 158 1.58 -12.10 -6.69
N ALA A 159 1.60 -13.44 -6.80
CA ALA A 159 2.26 -14.29 -5.82
C ALA A 159 3.78 -14.03 -5.73
N ILE A 160 4.43 -13.84 -6.87
CA ILE A 160 5.84 -13.44 -6.94
C ILE A 160 6.05 -12.12 -6.22
N GLN A 161 5.20 -11.11 -6.48
CA GLN A 161 5.29 -9.81 -5.83
C GLN A 161 5.18 -9.93 -4.30
N VAL A 162 4.17 -10.65 -3.80
CA VAL A 162 3.94 -10.84 -2.35
C VAL A 162 5.13 -11.53 -1.67
N VAL A 163 5.63 -12.62 -2.26
CA VAL A 163 6.76 -13.37 -1.67
C VAL A 163 8.05 -12.56 -1.73
N LEU A 164 8.30 -11.83 -2.81
CA LEU A 164 9.46 -10.96 -2.93
C LEU A 164 9.42 -9.80 -1.94
N GLU A 165 8.28 -9.14 -1.80
CA GLU A 165 8.09 -8.03 -0.87
C GLU A 165 8.34 -8.48 0.57
N SER A 166 7.70 -9.59 0.96
CA SER A 166 7.93 -10.22 2.25
C SER A 166 9.40 -10.56 2.49
N PHE A 167 10.09 -11.15 1.50
CA PHE A 167 11.50 -11.50 1.63
C PHE A 167 12.40 -10.27 1.76
N ILE A 168 12.20 -9.26 0.91
CA ILE A 168 12.99 -8.03 0.87
C ILE A 168 12.85 -7.24 2.18
N ASP A 169 11.66 -7.23 2.79
CA ASP A 169 11.44 -6.51 4.03
C ASP A 169 12.14 -7.10 5.25
N THR A 170 12.41 -8.41 5.24
CA THR A 170 13.21 -9.05 6.29
C THR A 170 14.71 -8.73 6.20
N GLN A 171 15.17 -8.12 5.09
CA GLN A 171 16.59 -7.84 4.89
C GLN A 171 17.05 -6.54 5.55
N LYS A 172 18.37 -6.42 5.74
CA LYS A 172 19.03 -5.18 6.19
C LYS A 172 18.76 -4.03 5.22
N PHE A 173 18.75 -2.79 5.71
CA PHE A 173 18.39 -1.60 4.93
C PHE A 173 19.12 -1.45 3.58
N SER A 174 20.44 -1.57 3.57
CA SER A 174 21.23 -1.45 2.32
C SER A 174 20.91 -2.56 1.32
N VAL A 175 20.70 -3.76 1.82
CA VAL A 175 20.33 -4.96 1.04
C VAL A 175 18.95 -4.80 0.44
N ARG A 176 17.99 -4.36 1.26
CA ARG A 176 16.63 -4.05 0.85
C ARG A 176 16.63 -3.10 -0.34
N LYS A 177 17.34 -1.96 -0.25
CA LYS A 177 17.46 -1.00 -1.35
C LYS A 177 18.05 -1.60 -2.62
N SER A 178 19.13 -2.39 -2.49
CA SER A 178 19.76 -3.06 -3.63
C SER A 178 18.81 -4.06 -4.29
N MET A 179 18.18 -4.92 -3.50
CA MET A 179 17.23 -5.93 -3.98
C MET A 179 15.99 -5.29 -4.62
N THR A 180 15.40 -4.25 -4.01
CA THR A 180 14.27 -3.54 -4.61
C THR A 180 14.61 -2.97 -5.99
N LYS A 181 15.85 -2.49 -6.18
CA LYS A 181 16.31 -2.00 -7.48
C LYS A 181 16.46 -3.14 -8.49
N THR A 182 17.13 -4.23 -8.11
CA THR A 182 17.34 -5.41 -8.98
C THR A 182 16.01 -6.04 -9.43
N PHE A 183 15.07 -6.21 -8.49
CA PHE A 183 13.78 -6.86 -8.73
C PHE A 183 12.65 -5.90 -9.11
N SER A 184 12.96 -4.63 -9.40
CA SER A 184 11.97 -3.59 -9.75
C SER A 184 10.98 -4.02 -10.82
N ARG A 185 11.41 -4.83 -11.81
CA ARG A 185 10.57 -5.38 -12.88
C ARG A 185 9.41 -6.27 -12.41
N TYR A 186 9.48 -6.84 -11.21
CA TYR A 186 8.45 -7.72 -10.66
C TYR A 186 7.42 -6.97 -9.82
N PHE A 187 7.67 -5.72 -9.47
CA PHE A 187 6.73 -4.87 -8.74
C PHE A 187 5.85 -4.15 -9.75
N GLN A 188 4.64 -4.65 -9.97
CA GLN A 188 3.63 -3.94 -10.76
C GLN A 188 3.00 -2.86 -9.87
N ARG A 189 3.70 -1.74 -9.67
CA ARG A 189 3.13 -0.58 -9.00
C ARG A 189 2.27 0.21 -9.98
N SER A 190 1.10 0.65 -9.54
CA SER A 190 0.32 1.59 -10.32
C SER A 190 1.11 2.89 -10.47
N ASN A 191 1.05 3.52 -11.64
CA ASN A 191 1.73 4.80 -11.88
C ASN A 191 1.34 5.84 -10.83
N THR A 192 0.09 5.81 -10.37
CA THR A 192 -0.43 6.70 -9.31
C THR A 192 0.26 6.48 -7.97
N GLU A 193 0.44 5.23 -7.56
CA GLU A 193 1.11 4.86 -6.31
C GLU A 193 2.61 5.25 -6.33
N LEU A 194 3.25 5.10 -7.49
CA LEU A 194 4.63 5.51 -7.68
C LEU A 194 4.78 7.04 -7.55
N LEU A 195 3.85 7.81 -8.13
CA LEU A 195 3.81 9.26 -7.99
C LEU A 195 3.62 9.69 -6.52
N PHE A 196 2.71 9.04 -5.78
CA PHE A 196 2.55 9.30 -4.34
C PHE A 196 3.80 8.95 -3.54
N THR A 197 4.48 7.84 -3.86
CA THR A 197 5.72 7.44 -3.17
C THR A 197 6.79 8.52 -3.31
N ILE A 198 6.98 9.06 -4.52
CA ILE A 198 7.95 10.12 -4.79
C ILE A 198 7.55 11.41 -4.08
N LEU A 199 6.27 11.77 -4.14
CA LEU A 199 5.78 12.98 -3.50
C LEU A 199 5.95 12.92 -1.98
N ARG A 200 5.57 11.82 -1.34
CA ARG A 200 5.78 11.60 0.10
C ARG A 200 7.26 11.67 0.48
N GLN A 201 8.15 11.08 -0.33
CA GLN A 201 9.58 11.20 -0.09
C GLN A 201 10.05 12.66 -0.14
N MET A 202 9.60 13.43 -1.14
CA MET A 202 9.97 14.85 -1.26
C MET A 202 9.43 15.70 -0.11
N VAL A 203 8.18 15.49 0.31
CA VAL A 203 7.61 16.17 1.46
C VAL A 203 8.39 15.82 2.72
N HIS A 204 8.73 14.55 2.94
CA HIS A 204 9.50 14.13 4.11
C HIS A 204 10.90 14.76 4.13
N GLU A 205 11.56 14.86 2.97
CA GLU A 205 12.83 15.56 2.81
C GLU A 205 12.68 17.06 3.21
N GLU A 206 11.66 17.75 2.70
CA GLU A 206 11.39 19.16 3.03
C GLU A 206 11.01 19.37 4.50
N LEU A 207 10.17 18.50 5.08
CA LEU A 207 9.83 18.51 6.50
C LEU A 207 11.06 18.38 7.39
N SER A 208 11.97 17.47 7.05
CA SER A 208 13.24 17.28 7.75
C SER A 208 14.11 18.53 7.69
N LEU A 209 14.20 19.17 6.51
CA LEU A 209 14.93 20.43 6.33
C LEU A 209 14.30 21.59 7.12
N MET A 210 12.98 21.74 7.09
CA MET A 210 12.27 22.77 7.84
C MET A 210 12.44 22.58 9.35
N ARG A 211 12.32 21.34 9.84
CA ARG A 211 12.52 21.00 11.25
C ARG A 211 13.94 21.30 11.74
N ASN A 212 14.95 21.10 10.89
CA ASN A 212 16.34 21.42 11.23
C ASN A 212 16.63 22.94 11.19
N ARG A 213 15.81 23.72 10.48
CA ARG A 213 15.96 25.19 10.37
C ARG A 213 15.15 25.96 11.42
N MET A 214 13.99 25.45 11.82
CA MET A 214 13.11 26.09 12.82
C MET A 214 13.57 25.82 14.25
N THR A 215 13.29 26.78 15.14
CA THR A 215 13.48 26.62 16.59
C THR A 215 12.55 25.52 17.14
N ALA A 216 13.03 24.73 18.10
CA ALA A 216 12.28 23.63 18.69
C ALA A 216 10.89 24.07 19.18
N GLY A 217 9.83 23.55 18.54
CA GLY A 217 8.44 23.78 18.93
C GLY A 217 7.55 24.52 17.92
N ALA A 218 8.08 24.97 16.78
CA ALA A 218 7.23 25.55 15.72
C ALA A 218 6.39 24.46 15.01
N HIS A 219 5.07 24.66 14.94
CA HIS A 219 4.13 23.80 14.23
C HIS A 219 4.23 24.08 12.72
N ILE A 220 4.41 23.03 11.90
CA ILE A 220 4.46 23.15 10.45
C ILE A 220 3.04 22.94 9.91
N GLU A 221 2.37 24.03 9.53
CA GLU A 221 1.00 23.96 8.98
C GLU A 221 0.96 23.53 7.51
N LYS A 222 2.04 23.81 6.75
CA LYS A 222 2.11 23.48 5.33
C LYS A 222 3.53 23.22 4.85
N VAL A 223 3.65 22.34 3.87
CA VAL A 223 4.91 22.06 3.16
C VAL A 223 4.69 22.32 1.68
N GLU A 224 5.62 23.04 1.06
CA GLU A 224 5.58 23.39 -0.35
C GLU A 224 6.70 22.64 -1.09
N VAL A 225 6.34 21.84 -2.08
CA VAL A 225 7.26 21.08 -2.93
C VAL A 225 7.22 21.67 -4.34
N ASN A 226 8.39 21.91 -4.95
CA ASN A 226 8.46 22.47 -6.30
C ASN A 226 8.03 21.44 -7.36
N GLU A 227 7.15 21.84 -8.28
CA GLU A 227 6.70 20.99 -9.39
C GLU A 227 7.86 20.58 -10.30
N LYS A 228 8.84 21.47 -10.51
CA LYS A 228 9.97 21.18 -11.41
C LYS A 228 10.81 20.00 -10.91
N ASP A 229 11.03 19.94 -9.59
CA ASP A 229 11.83 18.89 -8.97
C ASP A 229 11.06 17.56 -8.95
N PHE A 230 9.75 17.63 -8.69
CA PHE A 230 8.87 16.47 -8.81
C PHE A 230 8.86 15.93 -10.25
N ALA A 231 8.63 16.80 -11.24
CA ALA A 231 8.63 16.44 -12.65
C ALA A 231 10.00 15.94 -13.16
N ALA A 232 11.10 16.36 -12.54
CA ALA A 232 12.43 15.84 -12.85
C ALA A 232 12.60 14.40 -12.31
N LYS A 233 12.16 14.12 -11.08
CA LYS A 233 12.18 12.78 -10.50
C LYS A 233 11.23 11.82 -11.23
N THR A 234 10.05 12.25 -11.67
CA THR A 234 9.09 11.39 -12.40
C THR A 234 9.52 11.10 -13.84
N ARG A 235 10.23 12.03 -14.50
CA ARG A 235 10.80 11.81 -15.85
C ARG A 235 11.83 10.70 -15.89
N GLN A 236 12.56 10.46 -14.81
CA GLN A 236 13.49 9.32 -14.71
C GLN A 236 12.77 7.96 -14.75
N LEU A 237 11.47 7.95 -14.51
CA LEU A 237 10.61 6.75 -14.50
C LEU A 237 9.66 6.72 -15.70
N ASP A 238 9.91 7.57 -16.71
CA ASP A 238 9.12 7.69 -17.94
C ASP A 238 7.63 8.05 -17.75
N ILE A 239 7.29 8.70 -16.62
CA ILE A 239 5.94 9.20 -16.36
C ILE A 239 5.86 10.68 -16.76
N GLN A 240 5.14 10.96 -17.85
CA GLN A 240 5.08 12.30 -18.46
C GLN A 240 3.76 13.06 -18.19
N HIS A 241 2.67 12.36 -17.90
CA HIS A 241 1.35 12.97 -17.70
C HIS A 241 1.01 13.16 -16.21
N LEU A 242 1.47 14.28 -15.64
CA LEU A 242 1.22 14.62 -14.22
C LEU A 242 -0.14 15.30 -13.98
N ARG A 243 -0.75 15.84 -15.03
CA ARG A 243 -2.03 16.58 -14.90
C ARG A 243 -3.16 15.69 -14.40
N ALA A 244 -3.28 14.48 -14.95
CA ALA A 244 -4.26 13.48 -14.51
C ALA A 244 -4.05 13.06 -13.04
N PHE A 245 -2.84 13.20 -12.51
CA PHE A 245 -2.53 12.93 -11.12
C PHE A 245 -2.97 14.08 -10.20
N TYR A 246 -2.72 15.32 -10.59
CA TYR A 246 -3.17 16.50 -9.83
C TYR A 246 -4.69 16.62 -9.77
N ASP A 247 -5.37 16.27 -10.85
CA ASP A 247 -6.83 16.28 -10.94
C ASP A 247 -7.48 15.05 -10.27
N SER A 248 -6.69 14.10 -9.75
CA SER A 248 -7.22 12.87 -9.17
C SER A 248 -7.81 13.09 -7.78
N ARG A 249 -8.95 12.44 -7.49
CA ARG A 249 -9.58 12.46 -6.16
C ARG A 249 -8.59 11.97 -5.07
N ALA A 250 -7.76 10.99 -5.39
CA ALA A 250 -6.75 10.46 -4.47
C ALA A 250 -5.72 11.52 -4.03
N PHE A 251 -5.42 12.51 -4.87
CA PHE A 251 -4.49 13.60 -4.55
C PHE A 251 -5.10 14.57 -3.55
N ALA A 252 -6.37 14.95 -3.76
CA ALA A 252 -7.13 15.79 -2.85
C ALA A 252 -7.36 15.11 -1.48
N ILE A 253 -7.67 13.80 -1.48
CA ILE A 253 -7.87 13.02 -0.24
C ILE A 253 -6.63 13.08 0.66
N GLN A 254 -5.43 13.06 0.09
CA GLN A 254 -4.17 13.11 0.86
C GLN A 254 -3.75 14.53 1.28
N ASN A 255 -4.70 15.49 1.29
CA ASN A 255 -4.48 16.90 1.62
C ASN A 255 -3.41 17.60 0.75
N TYR A 256 -3.23 17.12 -0.49
CA TYR A 256 -2.40 17.80 -1.47
C TYR A 256 -3.22 18.79 -2.30
N THR A 257 -2.65 19.96 -2.55
CA THR A 257 -3.20 20.97 -3.46
C THR A 257 -2.12 21.41 -4.43
N TYR A 258 -2.44 21.47 -5.72
CA TYR A 258 -1.53 21.97 -6.74
C TYR A 258 -1.88 23.42 -7.09
N ASP A 259 -0.91 24.33 -6.96
CA ASP A 259 -1.05 25.73 -7.39
C ASP A 259 -0.40 25.91 -8.78
N PRO A 260 -1.19 26.08 -9.86
CA PRO A 260 -0.67 26.20 -11.23
C PRO A 260 0.06 27.52 -11.48
N VAL A 261 -0.19 28.56 -10.67
CA VAL A 261 0.44 29.88 -10.83
C VAL A 261 1.85 29.85 -10.24
N LYS A 262 1.97 29.30 -9.03
CA LYS A 262 3.26 29.19 -8.32
C LYS A 262 4.07 27.96 -8.72
N LYS A 263 3.45 26.97 -9.38
CA LYS A 263 4.06 25.68 -9.75
C LYS A 263 4.60 24.94 -8.52
N VAL A 264 3.81 24.91 -7.47
CA VAL A 264 4.12 24.22 -6.22
C VAL A 264 3.00 23.27 -5.84
N ILE A 265 3.40 22.14 -5.28
CA ILE A 265 2.52 21.17 -4.64
C ILE A 265 2.55 21.48 -3.14
N VAL A 266 1.40 21.81 -2.57
CA VAL A 266 1.27 22.14 -1.15
C VAL A 266 0.62 20.96 -0.45
N GLN A 267 1.25 20.46 0.60
CA GLN A 267 0.61 19.56 1.56
C GLN A 267 0.22 20.35 2.80
N LYS A 268 -1.04 20.20 3.23
CA LYS A 268 -1.54 20.75 4.48
C LYS A 268 -1.64 19.63 5.53
N PHE A 269 -1.32 19.97 6.77
CA PHE A 269 -1.44 19.10 7.95
C PHE A 269 -2.47 19.70 8.91
#